data_AF-A0A1Q3EG97-F1
#
_entry.id   AF-A0A1Q3EG97-F1
#
_cell.length_a   1.000
_cell.length_b   1.000
_cell.length_c   1.000
_cell.angle_alpha   90.00
_cell.angle_beta   90.00
_cell.angle_gamma   90.00
#
_symmetry.space_group_name_H-M   'P 1'
#
loop_
_entity.id
_entity.type
_entity.pdbx_description
1 polymer ?
#
loop_
_entity_poly.entity_id
_entity_poly.type
_entity_poly.pdbx_seq_one_letter_code
_entity_poly.pdbx_strand_id
1 'polypeptide(L)'
;MDDSFGTAFAIDPSQIPNDSVVLTSNALGQPIVMSKDRLLNAIPSSAPLRQVCEACGKFPGEKDFAICSACKGSKYCRFQCQKVRWPEHKPICIQMRQINEEAAKASSEGREYLNPYTLKQWYRKNNNAVEYAAFHCLEIYNGHLSKYSPAKFAVWFAFERRGQDPNDVDSLSLQSVDPVPMALAKKMGLTEERLEMAVRNRMMVLLLMDKKNTVPTILEFHQIPDKDWVKPDEHWFWQLLLSNIVFKQVIILYDILNFNAFQ
;
A
#
# COMPACT_ATOMS: atom_id res chain seq x y z
N MET A 1 -20.10 20.50 -26.07
CA MET A 1 -19.67 19.96 -24.76
C MET A 1 -20.72 18.92 -24.43
N ASP A 2 -20.36 17.64 -24.49
CA ASP A 2 -21.29 16.54 -24.19
C ASP A 2 -21.37 16.39 -22.67
N ASP A 3 -22.48 16.86 -22.09
CA ASP A 3 -22.86 16.63 -20.71
C ASP A 3 -23.31 15.18 -20.53
N SER A 4 -22.35 14.25 -20.58
CA SER A 4 -22.56 12.87 -20.16
C SER A 4 -22.54 12.81 -18.63
N PHE A 5 -23.63 13.27 -18.01
CA PHE A 5 -23.88 13.05 -16.59
C PHE A 5 -23.88 11.54 -16.33
N GLY A 6 -23.06 11.10 -15.36
CA GLY A 6 -23.01 9.71 -14.94
C GLY A 6 -24.40 9.19 -14.59
N THR A 7 -24.74 7.99 -15.05
CA THR A 7 -26.01 7.33 -14.71
C THR A 7 -26.05 7.04 -13.22
N ALA A 8 -26.81 7.82 -12.46
CA ALA A 8 -27.19 7.46 -11.10
C ALA A 8 -28.12 6.23 -11.16
N PHE A 9 -27.87 5.23 -10.32
CA PHE A 9 -28.75 4.09 -10.12
C PHE A 9 -29.18 4.03 -8.66
N ALA A 10 -30.38 3.51 -8.41
CA ALA A 10 -30.89 3.26 -7.07
C ALA A 10 -30.93 1.75 -6.85
N ILE A 11 -30.41 1.27 -5.72
CA ILE A 11 -30.56 -0.11 -5.28
C ILE A 11 -31.37 -0.09 -4.01
N ASP A 12 -32.43 -0.90 -3.96
CA ASP A 12 -33.21 -1.12 -2.75
C ASP A 12 -32.40 -2.02 -1.80
N PRO A 13 -31.95 -1.53 -0.63
CA PRO A 13 -31.13 -2.31 0.29
C PRO A 13 -31.86 -3.57 0.80
N SER A 14 -33.19 -3.58 0.80
CA SER A 14 -33.98 -4.75 1.22
C SER A 14 -33.90 -5.92 0.22
N GLN A 15 -33.47 -5.63 -1.01
CA GLN A 15 -33.31 -6.62 -2.09
C GLN A 15 -31.88 -7.18 -2.18
N ILE A 16 -30.96 -6.71 -1.34
CA ILE A 16 -29.58 -7.19 -1.28
C ILE A 16 -29.49 -8.24 -0.17
N PRO A 17 -29.31 -9.53 -0.50
CA PRO A 17 -29.14 -10.56 0.53
C PRO A 17 -27.95 -10.26 1.43
N ASN A 18 -28.06 -10.60 2.72
CA ASN A 18 -26.93 -10.58 3.64
C ASN A 18 -25.77 -11.40 3.03
N ASP A 19 -24.55 -10.83 3.03
CA ASP A 19 -23.33 -11.38 2.42
C ASP A 19 -23.24 -11.28 0.87
N SER A 20 -24.00 -10.37 0.27
CA SER A 20 -23.85 -9.99 -1.15
C SER A 20 -22.85 -8.85 -1.35
N VAL A 21 -22.20 -8.86 -2.51
CA VAL A 21 -21.35 -7.81 -3.06
C VAL A 21 -22.07 -7.19 -4.25
N VAL A 22 -22.16 -5.86 -4.25
CA VAL A 22 -22.68 -5.09 -5.38
C VAL A 22 -21.49 -4.54 -6.17
N LEU A 23 -21.37 -4.92 -7.43
CA LEU A 23 -20.36 -4.41 -8.34
C LEU A 23 -21.02 -3.41 -9.29
N THR A 24 -20.50 -2.19 -9.32
CA THR A 24 -20.99 -1.14 -10.21
C THR A 24 -19.93 -0.89 -11.28
N SER A 25 -20.30 -0.51 -12.50
CA SER A 25 -19.35 -0.17 -13.56
C SER A 25 -19.74 1.17 -14.16
N ASN A 26 -18.76 2.04 -14.34
CA ASN A 26 -18.97 3.37 -14.92
C ASN A 26 -19.33 3.31 -16.42
N ALA A 27 -19.25 2.11 -17.03
CA ALA A 27 -19.68 1.87 -18.41
C ALA A 27 -21.12 1.32 -18.45
N LEU A 28 -22.11 2.19 -18.16
CA LEU A 28 -23.53 2.07 -18.56
C LEU A 28 -24.31 0.81 -18.11
N GLY A 29 -23.81 0.02 -17.16
CA GLY A 29 -24.45 -1.23 -16.73
C GLY A 29 -25.26 -1.10 -15.44
N GLN A 30 -26.32 -1.90 -15.32
CA GLN A 30 -26.97 -2.17 -14.04
C GLN A 30 -25.95 -2.76 -13.05
N PRO A 31 -26.04 -2.43 -11.75
CA PRO A 31 -25.20 -3.04 -10.72
C PRO A 31 -25.31 -4.57 -10.74
N ILE A 32 -24.17 -5.26 -10.72
CA ILE A 32 -24.12 -6.71 -10.60
C ILE A 32 -24.13 -7.04 -9.12
N VAL A 33 -25.24 -7.56 -8.62
CA VAL A 33 -25.32 -8.13 -7.26
C VAL A 33 -24.94 -9.61 -7.33
N MET A 34 -23.93 -10.02 -6.57
CA MET A 34 -23.54 -11.43 -6.45
C MET A 34 -23.16 -11.77 -5.01
N SER A 35 -23.19 -13.05 -4.63
CA SER A 35 -22.68 -13.43 -3.31
C SER A 35 -21.17 -13.24 -3.21
N LYS A 36 -20.68 -12.99 -1.99
CA LYS A 36 -19.25 -12.93 -1.68
C LYS A 36 -18.49 -14.17 -2.16
N ASP A 37 -19.04 -15.36 -1.92
CA ASP A 37 -18.45 -16.62 -2.38
C ASP A 37 -18.32 -16.70 -3.90
N ARG A 38 -19.33 -16.22 -4.64
CA ARG A 38 -19.29 -16.21 -6.10
C ARG A 38 -18.20 -15.27 -6.62
N LEU A 39 -18.02 -14.11 -5.98
CA LEU A 39 -16.95 -13.19 -6.33
C LEU A 39 -15.57 -13.79 -6.08
N LEU A 40 -15.37 -14.39 -4.91
CA LEU A 40 -14.11 -15.03 -4.54
C LEU A 40 -13.74 -16.20 -5.46
N ASN A 41 -14.74 -16.94 -5.95
CA ASN A 41 -14.52 -18.05 -6.91
C ASN A 41 -14.35 -17.57 -8.37
N ALA A 42 -14.86 -16.40 -8.73
CA ALA A 42 -14.72 -15.82 -10.07
C ALA A 42 -13.34 -15.18 -10.30
N ILE A 43 -12.67 -14.77 -9.22
CA ILE A 43 -11.30 -14.26 -9.27
C ILE A 43 -10.38 -15.48 -9.26
N PRO A 44 -9.57 -15.71 -10.32
CA PRO A 44 -8.61 -16.81 -10.29
C PRO A 44 -7.69 -16.60 -9.10
N SER A 45 -7.67 -17.58 -8.20
CA SER A 45 -6.94 -17.57 -6.91
C SER A 45 -5.44 -17.26 -7.05
N SER A 46 -4.90 -17.37 -8.26
CA SER A 46 -3.52 -17.05 -8.60
C SER A 46 -3.33 -17.08 -10.12
N ALA A 47 -3.84 -16.10 -10.87
CA ALA A 47 -3.24 -15.85 -12.18
C ALA A 47 -1.87 -15.18 -11.90
N PRO A 48 -0.73 -15.80 -12.24
CA PRO A 48 0.56 -15.17 -12.00
C PRO A 48 0.57 -13.84 -12.76
N LEU A 49 0.79 -12.74 -12.04
CA LEU A 49 1.06 -11.45 -12.68
C LEU A 49 2.31 -11.62 -13.53
N ARG A 50 2.12 -11.93 -14.82
CA ARG A 50 3.21 -12.14 -15.76
C ARG A 50 3.94 -10.81 -15.90
N GLN A 51 5.14 -10.74 -15.33
CA GLN A 51 5.94 -9.53 -15.32
C GLN A 51 6.33 -9.14 -16.75
N VAL A 52 6.02 -7.89 -17.11
CA VAL A 52 6.32 -7.30 -18.41
C VAL A 52 7.81 -6.95 -18.54
N CYS A 53 8.26 -6.71 -19.77
CA CYS A 53 9.62 -6.23 -20.03
C CYS A 53 9.77 -4.80 -19.50
N GLU A 54 10.73 -4.54 -18.62
CA GLU A 54 10.91 -3.20 -18.01
C GLU A 54 11.30 -2.10 -19.01
N ALA A 55 11.80 -2.46 -20.19
CA ALA A 55 12.21 -1.46 -21.18
C ALA A 55 11.11 -1.15 -22.21
N CYS A 56 10.26 -2.11 -22.57
CA CYS A 56 9.30 -1.95 -23.67
C CYS A 56 7.87 -2.38 -23.36
N GLY A 57 7.58 -2.82 -22.13
CA GLY A 57 6.23 -3.14 -21.66
C GLY A 57 5.59 -4.40 -22.27
N LYS A 58 6.27 -5.11 -23.17
CA LYS A 58 5.74 -6.36 -23.76
C LYS A 58 5.44 -7.39 -22.68
N PHE A 59 4.37 -8.16 -22.85
CA PHE A 59 4.07 -9.33 -22.03
C PHE A 59 4.89 -10.54 -22.51
N PRO A 60 5.29 -11.44 -21.60
CA PRO A 60 5.96 -12.68 -21.98
C PRO A 60 4.97 -13.59 -22.73
N GLY A 61 5.46 -14.22 -23.81
CA GLY A 61 4.72 -15.20 -24.60
C GLY A 61 4.72 -16.57 -23.91
N GLU A 62 5.10 -17.62 -24.64
CA GLU A 62 5.30 -18.96 -24.06
C GLU A 62 6.58 -19.04 -23.21
N LYS A 63 7.60 -18.26 -23.55
CA LYS A 63 8.87 -18.19 -22.82
C LYS A 63 8.90 -16.95 -21.92
N ASP A 64 9.35 -17.15 -20.69
CA ASP A 64 9.65 -16.08 -19.76
C ASP A 64 10.78 -15.18 -20.27
N PHE A 65 10.78 -13.94 -19.78
CA PHE A 65 11.85 -12.98 -20.06
C PHE A 65 13.11 -13.27 -19.26
N ALA A 66 14.26 -12.88 -19.83
CA ALA A 66 15.54 -12.95 -19.16
C ALA A 66 15.55 -12.01 -17.94
N ILE A 67 16.04 -12.51 -16.81
CA ILE A 67 16.18 -11.74 -15.58
C ILE A 67 17.59 -11.14 -15.53
N CYS A 68 17.73 -9.91 -15.02
CA CYS A 68 19.02 -9.32 -14.74
C CYS A 68 19.85 -10.22 -13.81
N SER A 69 20.99 -10.73 -14.27
CA SER A 69 21.81 -11.68 -13.52
C SER A 69 22.40 -11.12 -12.21
N ALA A 70 22.61 -9.80 -12.14
CA ALA A 70 23.20 -9.14 -10.98
C ALA A 70 22.19 -8.96 -9.83
N CYS A 71 21.03 -8.34 -10.11
CA CYS A 71 20.06 -8.01 -9.06
C CYS A 71 18.89 -8.99 -8.96
N LYS A 72 18.67 -9.83 -9.98
CA LYS A 72 17.53 -10.75 -10.11
C LYS A 72 16.13 -10.09 -10.05
N GLY A 73 16.04 -8.75 -10.00
CA GLY A 73 14.79 -8.02 -9.80
C GLY A 73 14.08 -7.55 -11.07
N SER A 74 14.81 -7.36 -12.17
CA SER A 74 14.27 -6.81 -13.43
C SER A 74 14.25 -7.83 -14.56
N LYS A 75 13.21 -7.78 -15.40
CA LYS A 75 12.99 -8.69 -16.54
C LYS A 75 13.04 -7.96 -17.89
N TYR A 76 13.68 -8.59 -18.87
CA TYR A 76 13.87 -8.05 -20.21
C TYR A 76 13.60 -9.11 -21.27
N CYS A 77 12.86 -8.73 -22.32
CA CYS A 77 12.56 -9.64 -23.42
C CYS A 77 13.80 -9.98 -24.28
N ARG A 78 14.85 -9.15 -24.22
CA ARG A 78 16.12 -9.33 -24.94
C ARG A 78 17.22 -8.43 -24.37
N PHE A 79 18.46 -8.76 -24.67
CA PHE A 79 19.64 -8.01 -24.21
C PHE A 79 19.61 -6.52 -24.63
N GLN A 80 19.11 -6.19 -25.83
CA GLN A 80 19.01 -4.79 -26.27
C GLN A 80 18.11 -3.97 -25.34
N CYS A 81 17.01 -4.55 -24.85
CA CYS A 81 16.11 -3.90 -23.90
C CYS A 81 16.80 -3.64 -22.55
N GLN A 82 17.61 -4.59 -22.07
CA GLN A 82 18.42 -4.39 -20.86
C GLN A 82 19.44 -3.27 -21.04
N LYS A 83 20.16 -3.22 -22.17
CA LYS A 83 21.18 -2.20 -22.46
C LYS A 83 20.59 -0.79 -22.53
N VAL A 84 19.41 -0.65 -23.16
CA VAL A 84 18.69 0.64 -23.22
C VAL A 84 18.24 1.09 -21.84
N ARG A 85 17.75 0.19 -20.99
CA ARG A 85 17.29 0.52 -19.63
C ARG A 85 18.44 0.72 -18.62
N TRP A 86 19.67 0.29 -18.96
CA TRP A 86 20.79 0.24 -18.03
C TRP A 86 21.12 1.56 -17.29
N PRO A 87 21.13 2.74 -17.93
CA PRO A 87 21.44 4.00 -17.23
C PRO A 87 20.53 4.27 -16.04
N GLU A 88 19.22 4.00 -16.20
CA GLU A 88 18.22 4.16 -15.13
C GLU A 88 18.23 2.97 -14.16
N HIS A 89 18.48 1.76 -14.67
CA HIS A 89 18.47 0.54 -13.85
C HIS A 89 19.72 0.39 -12.96
N LYS A 90 20.89 0.88 -13.38
CA LYS A 90 22.17 0.70 -12.66
C LYS A 90 22.12 1.06 -11.17
N PRO A 91 21.64 2.24 -10.74
CA PRO A 91 21.57 2.55 -9.31
C PRO A 91 20.64 1.60 -8.55
N ILE A 92 19.50 1.23 -9.14
CA ILE A 92 18.54 0.28 -8.56
C ILE A 92 19.17 -1.11 -8.45
N CYS A 93 19.91 -1.54 -9.48
CA CYS A 93 20.60 -2.81 -9.52
C CYS A 93 21.62 -2.96 -8.38
N ILE A 94 22.41 -1.92 -8.11
CA ILE A 94 23.38 -1.92 -7.01
C ILE A 94 22.69 -2.06 -5.66
N GLN A 95 21.62 -1.29 -5.42
CA GLN A 95 20.85 -1.38 -4.17
C GLN A 95 20.23 -2.76 -3.98
N MET A 96 19.60 -3.31 -5.02
CA MET A 96 19.01 -4.64 -4.99
C MET A 96 20.05 -5.73 -4.74
N ARG A 97 21.26 -5.57 -5.30
CA ARG A 97 22.35 -6.52 -5.06
C ARG A 97 22.77 -6.52 -3.59
N GLN A 98 22.94 -5.35 -2.98
CA GLN A 98 23.28 -5.22 -1.55
C GLN A 98 22.19 -5.82 -0.65
N ILE A 99 20.92 -5.58 -0.99
CA ILE A 99 19.77 -6.17 -0.29
C ILE A 99 19.82 -7.71 -0.38
N ASN A 100 20.06 -8.26 -1.58
CA ASN A 100 20.15 -9.70 -1.78
C ASN A 100 21.37 -10.32 -1.06
N GLU A 101 22.50 -9.62 -1.02
CA GLU A 101 23.70 -10.05 -0.28
C GLU A 101 23.42 -10.11 1.23
N GLU A 102 22.79 -9.09 1.80
CA GLU A 102 22.41 -9.10 3.22
C GLU A 102 21.34 -10.15 3.51
N ALA A 103 20.37 -10.35 2.61
CA ALA A 103 19.38 -11.41 2.72
C ALA A 103 20.03 -12.81 2.75
N ALA A 104 20.99 -13.05 1.86
CA ALA A 104 21.74 -14.30 1.82
C ALA A 104 22.58 -14.51 3.08
N LYS A 105 23.24 -13.45 3.56
CA LYS A 105 24.02 -13.48 4.81
C LYS A 105 23.14 -13.81 6.00
N ALA A 106 22.04 -13.08 6.19
CA ALA A 106 21.09 -13.34 7.27
C ALA A 106 20.53 -14.77 7.21
N SER A 107 20.17 -15.26 6.01
CA SER A 107 19.74 -16.65 5.82
C SER A 107 20.82 -17.66 6.24
N SER A 108 22.10 -17.41 5.91
CA SER A 108 23.20 -18.30 6.29
C SER A 108 23.47 -18.31 7.81
N GLU A 109 23.13 -17.21 8.48
CA GLU A 109 23.24 -17.05 9.93
C GLU A 109 21.99 -17.52 10.68
N GLY A 110 20.97 -18.05 9.98
CA GLY A 110 19.67 -18.41 10.57
C GLY A 110 18.91 -17.22 11.13
N ARG A 111 19.28 -15.99 10.73
CA ARG A 111 18.59 -14.75 11.11
C ARG A 111 17.48 -14.44 10.13
N GLU A 112 16.39 -13.93 10.68
CA GLU A 112 15.29 -13.39 9.89
C GLU A 112 15.74 -12.12 9.16
N TYR A 113 15.51 -12.03 7.85
CA TYR A 113 15.80 -10.84 7.06
C TYR A 113 14.52 -10.28 6.47
N LEU A 114 14.31 -8.99 6.67
CA LEU A 114 13.22 -8.25 6.06
C LEU A 114 13.75 -7.52 4.84
N ASN A 115 13.24 -7.87 3.66
CA ASN A 115 13.58 -7.11 2.45
C ASN A 115 12.79 -5.79 2.45
N PRO A 116 13.44 -4.62 2.61
CA PRO A 116 12.75 -3.35 2.66
C PRO A 116 12.03 -3.01 1.35
N TYR A 117 12.50 -3.55 0.22
CA TYR A 117 11.85 -3.32 -1.07
C TYR A 117 10.57 -4.13 -1.23
N THR A 118 10.51 -5.38 -0.74
CA THR A 118 9.27 -6.15 -0.81
C THR A 118 8.19 -5.50 0.03
N LEU A 119 8.55 -5.04 1.23
CA LEU A 119 7.63 -4.26 2.06
C LEU A 119 7.21 -2.95 1.39
N LYS A 120 8.14 -2.25 0.72
CA LYS A 120 7.82 -1.03 -0.04
C LYS A 120 6.96 -1.32 -1.27
N GLN A 121 7.12 -2.46 -1.92
CA GLN A 121 6.25 -2.90 -3.00
C GLN A 121 4.85 -3.24 -2.49
N TRP A 122 4.77 -3.97 -1.38
CA TRP A 122 3.51 -4.23 -0.69
C TRP A 122 2.81 -2.92 -0.33
N TYR A 123 3.55 -2.00 0.29
CA TYR A 123 3.05 -0.67 0.61
C TYR A 123 2.52 0.05 -0.62
N ARG A 124 3.28 0.10 -1.71
CA ARG A 124 2.87 0.76 -2.96
C ARG A 124 1.63 0.14 -3.59
N LYS A 125 1.48 -1.18 -3.50
CA LYS A 125 0.27 -1.88 -3.98
C LYS A 125 -0.96 -1.55 -3.13
N ASN A 126 -0.74 -1.27 -1.84
CA ASN A 126 -1.79 -1.03 -0.86
C ASN A 126 -1.83 0.45 -0.40
N ASN A 127 -1.18 1.37 -1.12
CA ASN A 127 -0.90 2.71 -0.63
C ASN A 127 -2.20 3.48 -0.34
N ASN A 128 -3.19 3.31 -1.22
CA ASN A 128 -4.53 3.84 -1.05
C ASN A 128 -5.09 3.44 0.33
N ALA A 129 -5.06 2.15 0.66
CA ALA A 129 -5.60 1.62 1.91
C ALA A 129 -4.93 2.22 3.14
N VAL A 130 -3.60 2.23 3.11
CA VAL A 130 -2.79 2.72 4.21
C VAL A 130 -2.94 4.22 4.37
N GLU A 131 -2.96 4.97 3.28
CA GLU A 131 -3.13 6.42 3.27
C GLU A 131 -4.49 6.83 3.84
N TYR A 132 -5.56 6.16 3.44
CA TYR A 132 -6.90 6.43 3.95
C TYR A 132 -7.05 6.09 5.43
N ALA A 133 -6.55 4.92 5.84
CA ALA A 133 -6.53 4.55 7.25
C ALA A 133 -5.77 5.60 8.06
N ALA A 134 -4.59 6.03 7.58
CA ALA A 134 -3.79 7.04 8.24
C ALA A 134 -4.49 8.39 8.34
N PHE A 135 -5.13 8.82 7.25
CA PHE A 135 -5.88 10.07 7.19
C PHE A 135 -6.99 10.08 8.24
N HIS A 136 -7.81 9.03 8.33
CA HIS A 136 -8.86 8.95 9.33
C HIS A 136 -8.34 8.84 10.77
N CYS A 137 -7.23 8.15 10.99
CA CYS A 137 -6.58 8.15 12.30
C CYS A 137 -6.17 9.56 12.71
N LEU A 138 -5.62 10.35 11.77
CA LEU A 138 -5.24 11.75 12.02
C LEU A 138 -6.45 12.66 12.21
N GLU A 139 -7.55 12.46 11.47
CA GLU A 139 -8.80 13.21 11.66
C GLU A 139 -9.42 12.95 13.05
N ILE A 140 -9.43 11.69 13.49
CA ILE A 140 -9.94 11.33 14.81
C ILE A 140 -9.04 11.93 15.90
N TYR A 141 -7.72 11.79 15.75
CA TYR A 141 -6.76 12.23 16.75
C TYR A 141 -6.68 13.77 16.88
N ASN A 142 -6.68 14.50 15.75
CA ASN A 142 -6.54 15.96 15.75
C ASN A 142 -7.88 16.72 15.66
N GLY A 143 -9.00 16.00 15.60
CA GLY A 143 -10.31 16.55 15.25
C GLY A 143 -10.39 16.93 13.76
N HIS A 144 -11.62 17.02 13.24
CA HIS A 144 -11.91 17.31 11.84
C HIS A 144 -11.18 18.58 11.38
N LEU A 145 -10.07 18.42 10.65
CA LEU A 145 -9.29 19.50 10.03
C LEU A 145 -8.90 20.67 10.96
N SER A 146 -8.78 20.43 12.28
CA SER A 146 -8.43 21.51 13.20
C SER A 146 -6.94 21.85 13.02
N LYS A 147 -6.67 23.10 12.59
CA LYS A 147 -5.46 23.99 12.60
C LYS A 147 -4.01 23.46 12.76
N TYR A 148 -3.77 22.20 13.08
CA TYR A 148 -2.46 21.62 13.34
C TYR A 148 -1.88 21.03 12.06
N SER A 149 -0.62 21.39 11.79
CA SER A 149 0.14 20.88 10.66
C SER A 149 0.29 19.36 10.78
N PRO A 150 -0.36 18.57 9.93
CA PRO A 150 -0.43 17.11 10.04
C PRO A 150 0.93 16.43 9.84
N ALA A 151 1.89 17.08 9.20
CA ALA A 151 3.28 16.61 9.14
C ALA A 151 3.99 16.65 10.51
N LYS A 152 3.39 17.20 11.57
CA LYS A 152 3.95 17.14 12.93
C LYS A 152 3.67 15.81 13.62
N PHE A 153 2.71 15.03 13.12
CA PHE A 153 2.35 13.73 13.66
C PHE A 153 2.71 12.64 12.65
N ALA A 154 3.20 11.53 13.17
CA ALA A 154 3.38 10.29 12.44
C ALA A 154 2.25 9.32 12.82
N VAL A 155 1.71 8.64 11.81
CA VAL A 155 0.85 7.48 12.04
C VAL A 155 1.72 6.24 12.01
N TRP A 156 1.64 5.45 13.07
CA TRP A 156 2.42 4.24 13.25
C TRP A 156 1.57 3.02 12.95
N PHE A 157 1.97 2.28 11.94
CA PHE A 157 1.39 0.99 11.66
C PHE A 157 2.39 -0.11 11.95
N ALA A 158 1.96 -1.12 12.72
CA ALA A 158 2.66 -2.39 12.80
C ALA A 158 2.06 -3.35 11.79
N PHE A 159 2.89 -3.94 10.95
CA PHE A 159 2.47 -5.07 10.12
C PHE A 159 2.87 -6.39 10.77
N GLU A 160 2.02 -7.40 10.60
CA GLU A 160 2.39 -8.78 10.88
C GLU A 160 2.69 -9.50 9.57
N ARG A 161 3.74 -10.31 9.60
CA ARG A 161 4.23 -11.02 8.42
C ARG A 161 3.61 -12.40 8.35
N ARG A 162 3.39 -12.90 7.14
CA ARG A 162 2.90 -14.26 6.95
C ARG A 162 4.00 -15.24 7.37
N GLY A 163 3.69 -16.18 8.27
CA GLY A 163 4.71 -17.06 8.86
C GLY A 163 5.54 -17.88 7.87
N GLN A 164 5.00 -18.19 6.69
CA GLN A 164 5.70 -18.92 5.63
C GLN A 164 6.39 -18.00 4.60
N ASP A 165 6.06 -16.71 4.57
CA ASP A 165 6.66 -15.72 3.68
C ASP A 165 6.94 -14.41 4.46
N PRO A 166 8.14 -14.25 5.03
CA PRO A 166 8.47 -13.07 5.83
C PRO A 166 8.52 -11.77 5.02
N ASN A 167 8.37 -11.84 3.69
CA ASN A 167 8.30 -10.66 2.85
C ASN A 167 6.86 -10.30 2.44
N ASP A 168 5.87 -11.12 2.80
CA ASP A 168 4.45 -10.79 2.64
C ASP A 168 3.85 -10.31 3.97
N VAL A 169 2.95 -9.34 3.88
CA VAL A 169 2.26 -8.77 5.03
C VAL A 169 0.88 -9.40 5.13
N ASP A 170 0.57 -9.99 6.28
CA ASP A 170 -0.71 -10.67 6.50
C ASP A 170 -1.74 -9.73 7.15
N SER A 171 -1.29 -8.83 8.02
CA SER A 171 -2.15 -7.85 8.67
C SER A 171 -1.41 -6.52 8.87
N LEU A 172 -2.19 -5.44 8.95
CA LEU A 172 -1.72 -4.10 9.30
C LEU A 172 -2.58 -3.59 10.46
N SER A 173 -1.93 -3.13 11.53
CA SER A 173 -2.58 -2.64 12.74
C SER A 173 -2.06 -1.25 13.07
N LEU A 174 -2.97 -0.32 13.38
CA LEU A 174 -2.61 0.97 13.94
C LEU A 174 -2.03 0.74 15.33
N GLN A 175 -0.87 1.33 15.61
CA GLN A 175 -0.23 1.27 16.93
C GLN A 175 -0.45 2.58 17.69
N SER A 176 -0.12 3.70 17.06
CA SER A 176 -0.22 5.01 17.69
C SER A 176 -0.26 6.13 16.64
N VAL A 177 -0.64 7.32 17.11
CA VAL A 177 -0.51 8.58 16.38
C VAL A 177 0.26 9.51 17.30
N ASP A 178 1.54 9.73 17.00
CA ASP A 178 2.46 10.46 17.89
C ASP A 178 3.15 11.61 17.14
N PRO A 179 3.68 12.64 17.84
CA PRO A 179 4.59 13.59 17.22
C PRO A 179 5.76 12.89 16.52
N VAL A 180 6.18 13.39 15.34
CA VAL A 180 7.27 12.79 14.57
C VAL A 180 8.56 12.73 15.41
N PRO A 181 9.10 11.54 15.73
CA PRO A 181 10.31 11.42 16.53
C PRO A 181 11.54 11.81 15.71
N MET A 182 11.97 13.08 15.78
CA MET A 182 13.05 13.62 14.95
C MET A 182 14.36 12.82 15.02
N ALA A 183 14.71 12.27 16.18
CA ALA A 183 15.90 11.44 16.32
C ALA A 183 15.86 10.17 15.45
N LEU A 184 14.68 9.54 15.37
CA LEU A 184 14.45 8.36 14.55
C LEU A 184 14.32 8.73 13.07
N ALA A 185 13.59 9.81 12.79
CA ALA A 185 13.43 10.31 11.43
C ALA A 185 14.79 10.64 10.79
N LYS A 186 15.72 11.27 11.53
CA LYS A 186 17.11 11.52 11.09
C LYS A 186 17.85 10.23 10.75
N LYS A 187 17.70 9.16 11.53
CA LYS A 187 18.29 7.84 11.22
C LYS A 187 17.74 7.24 9.93
N MET A 188 16.50 7.55 9.58
CA MET A 188 15.86 7.14 8.33
C MET A 188 16.14 8.11 7.16
N GLY A 189 17.05 9.08 7.34
CA GLY A 189 17.42 10.04 6.31
C GLY A 189 16.42 11.20 6.14
N LEU A 190 15.56 11.45 7.14
CA LEU A 190 14.73 12.64 7.16
C LEU A 190 15.52 13.83 7.72
N THR A 191 15.77 14.83 6.88
CA THR A 191 16.31 16.12 7.32
C THR A 191 15.21 17.00 7.87
N GLU A 192 15.56 17.97 8.71
CA GLU A 192 14.63 18.99 9.20
C GLU A 192 13.98 19.74 8.02
N GLU A 193 14.76 20.10 7.01
CA GLU A 193 14.30 20.75 5.77
C GLU A 193 13.23 19.93 5.04
N ARG A 194 13.39 18.60 4.95
CA ARG A 194 12.41 17.73 4.31
C ARG A 194 11.12 17.64 5.13
N LEU A 195 11.21 17.65 6.45
CA LEU A 195 10.03 17.69 7.31
C LEU A 195 9.32 19.05 7.22
N GLU A 196 10.06 20.15 7.22
CA GLU A 196 9.49 21.49 7.01
C GLU A 196 8.81 21.61 5.64
N MET A 197 9.41 21.02 4.60
CA MET A 197 8.78 20.93 3.28
C MET A 197 7.49 20.11 3.33
N ALA A 198 7.47 18.97 4.02
CA ALA A 198 6.27 18.17 4.22
C ALA A 198 5.17 18.95 4.97
N VAL A 199 5.53 19.68 6.04
CA VAL A 199 4.66 20.60 6.77
C VAL A 199 4.06 21.65 5.84
N ARG A 200 4.91 22.33 5.06
CA ARG A 200 4.51 23.40 4.14
C ARG A 200 3.55 22.91 3.06
N ASN A 201 3.77 21.69 2.58
CA ASN A 201 2.95 21.04 1.55
C ASN A 201 1.79 20.21 2.14
N ARG A 202 1.48 20.37 3.43
CA ARG A 202 0.39 19.65 4.12
C ARG A 202 0.45 18.13 3.90
N MET A 203 1.62 17.54 4.05
CA MET A 203 1.80 16.09 3.94
C MET A 203 1.59 15.40 5.29
N MET A 204 1.17 14.14 5.27
CA MET A 204 1.18 13.21 6.40
C MET A 204 2.51 12.45 6.41
N VAL A 205 3.00 12.11 7.59
CA VAL A 205 4.15 11.23 7.78
C VAL A 205 3.66 9.85 8.17
N LEU A 206 4.01 8.83 7.39
CA LEU A 206 3.66 7.44 7.68
C LEU A 206 4.90 6.66 8.06
N LEU A 207 4.83 5.98 9.21
CA LEU A 207 5.85 5.07 9.70
C LEU A 207 5.28 3.66 9.76
N LEU A 208 5.90 2.76 9.00
CA LEU A 208 5.55 1.33 9.02
C LEU A 208 6.67 0.58 9.72
N MET A 209 6.29 -0.23 10.70
CA MET A 209 7.20 -1.08 11.47
C MET A 209 6.73 -2.53 11.44
N ASP A 210 7.68 -3.45 11.44
CA ASP A 210 7.36 -4.87 11.62
C ASP A 210 6.99 -5.08 13.09
N LYS A 211 5.88 -5.76 13.41
CA LYS A 211 5.47 -5.99 14.80
C LYS A 211 6.56 -6.65 15.65
N LYS A 212 7.42 -7.48 15.04
CA LYS A 212 8.56 -8.10 15.73
C LYS A 212 9.75 -7.16 15.92
N ASN A 213 9.85 -6.08 15.15
CA ASN A 213 10.95 -5.13 15.19
C ASN A 213 10.46 -3.74 15.63
N THR A 214 11.04 -3.22 16.71
CA THR A 214 10.68 -1.89 17.23
C THR A 214 11.21 -0.74 16.37
N VAL A 215 11.98 -1.04 15.31
CA VAL A 215 12.55 -0.04 14.40
C VAL A 215 11.66 0.08 13.15
N PRO A 216 11.15 1.27 12.82
CA PRO A 216 10.39 1.48 11.60
C PRO A 216 11.24 1.18 10.37
N THR A 217 10.62 0.47 9.44
CA THR A 217 11.25 -0.03 8.21
C THR A 217 10.97 0.89 7.02
N ILE A 218 9.82 1.58 7.02
CA ILE A 218 9.43 2.48 5.93
C ILE A 218 8.97 3.82 6.50
N LEU A 219 9.43 4.89 5.85
CA LEU A 219 9.00 6.26 6.04
C LEU A 219 8.46 6.78 4.70
N GLU A 220 7.19 7.18 4.65
CA GLU A 220 6.55 7.72 3.45
C GLU A 220 5.82 9.03 3.76
N PHE A 221 5.72 9.89 2.74
CA PHE A 221 5.04 11.17 2.82
C PHE A 221 3.85 11.17 1.88
N HIS A 222 2.66 11.44 2.42
CA HIS A 222 1.42 11.43 1.66
C HIS A 222 0.84 12.82 1.64
N GLN A 223 0.46 13.32 0.47
CA GLN A 223 -0.24 14.61 0.41
C GLN A 223 -1.59 14.43 1.07
N ILE A 224 -1.98 15.36 1.93
CA ILE A 224 -3.33 15.29 2.49
C ILE A 224 -4.30 15.65 1.40
N PRO A 225 -5.37 14.86 1.27
CA PRO A 225 -6.43 15.18 0.34
C PRO A 225 -6.91 16.63 0.53
N ASP A 226 -6.95 17.41 -0.57
CA ASP A 226 -7.41 18.79 -0.53
C ASP A 226 -8.91 18.86 -0.21
N LYS A 227 -9.45 20.05 0.03
CA LYS A 227 -10.90 20.28 0.23
C LYS A 227 -11.79 19.73 -0.89
N ASP A 228 -11.22 19.61 -2.10
CA ASP A 228 -11.88 19.08 -3.30
C ASP A 228 -11.56 17.60 -3.52
N TRP A 229 -10.94 16.93 -2.53
CA TRP A 229 -10.78 15.49 -2.57
C TRP A 229 -12.14 14.84 -2.54
N VAL A 230 -12.48 14.25 -3.68
CA VAL A 230 -13.60 13.34 -3.80
C VAL A 230 -13.31 12.22 -2.82
N LYS A 231 -14.08 12.18 -1.72
CA LYS A 231 -14.11 11.01 -0.83
C LYS A 231 -14.13 9.79 -1.73
N PRO A 232 -13.20 8.85 -1.57
CA PRO A 232 -13.10 7.71 -2.44
C PRO A 232 -14.50 7.10 -2.54
N ASP A 233 -14.99 7.05 -3.78
CA ASP A 233 -16.28 6.42 -4.04
C ASP A 233 -16.18 4.93 -3.70
N GLU A 234 -17.32 4.23 -3.72
CA GLU A 234 -17.37 2.82 -3.36
C GLU A 234 -16.41 1.97 -4.23
N HIS A 235 -16.07 2.41 -5.45
CA HIS A 235 -15.10 1.75 -6.34
C HIS A 235 -13.70 1.65 -5.72
N TRP A 236 -13.28 2.67 -4.99
CA TRP A 236 -12.00 2.68 -4.29
C TRP A 236 -12.00 1.77 -3.05
N PHE A 237 -13.13 1.71 -2.31
CA PHE A 237 -13.33 0.74 -1.23
C PHE A 237 -13.25 -0.71 -1.75
N TRP A 238 -13.82 -0.97 -2.93
CA TRP A 238 -13.70 -2.27 -3.62
C TRP A 238 -12.29 -2.55 -4.12
N GLN A 239 -11.58 -1.56 -4.64
CA GLN A 239 -10.19 -1.74 -5.06
C GLN A 239 -9.30 -2.12 -3.87
N LEU A 240 -9.56 -1.56 -2.68
CA LEU A 240 -8.96 -1.96 -1.40
C LEU A 240 -9.26 -3.41 -1.02
N LEU A 241 -10.53 -3.80 -1.08
CA LEU A 241 -10.98 -5.14 -0.67
C LEU A 241 -10.51 -6.24 -1.64
N LEU A 242 -10.35 -5.90 -2.93
CA LEU A 242 -10.08 -6.86 -4.02
C LEU A 242 -8.59 -6.98 -4.39
N SER A 243 -7.73 -6.01 -4.03
CA SER A 243 -6.32 -5.97 -4.49
C SER A 243 -5.29 -6.65 -3.59
N ASN A 244 -5.72 -7.54 -2.68
CA ASN A 244 -4.95 -8.36 -1.74
C ASN A 244 -4.76 -7.73 -0.35
N ILE A 245 -5.59 -8.15 0.61
CA ILE A 245 -5.21 -9.08 1.69
C ILE A 245 -6.47 -9.29 2.51
N VAL A 246 -6.58 -10.49 3.04
CA VAL A 246 -7.56 -10.86 4.05
C VAL A 246 -7.45 -9.85 5.20
N PHE A 247 -8.25 -8.78 5.15
CA PHE A 247 -8.59 -7.92 6.27
C PHE A 247 -9.45 -8.73 7.25
N LYS A 248 -8.93 -9.85 7.76
CA LYS A 248 -9.44 -10.43 8.99
C LYS A 248 -8.96 -9.46 10.07
N GLN A 249 -9.88 -8.60 10.51
CA GLN A 249 -9.72 -7.71 11.66
C GLN A 249 -8.88 -6.44 11.43
N VAL A 250 -9.42 -5.49 10.67
CA VAL A 250 -9.25 -4.08 11.06
C VAL A 250 -10.10 -3.86 12.32
N ILE A 251 -9.51 -4.17 13.48
CA ILE A 251 -9.93 -3.64 14.79
C ILE A 251 -9.36 -2.22 14.88
N ILE A 252 -9.69 -1.34 13.93
CA ILE A 252 -9.34 0.08 14.05
C ILE A 252 -10.54 0.83 14.62
N LEU A 253 -11.77 0.42 14.28
CA LEU A 253 -12.97 1.07 14.81
C LEU A 253 -13.30 0.65 16.25
N TYR A 254 -13.05 -0.60 16.64
CA TYR A 254 -13.47 -1.08 17.97
C TYR A 254 -12.57 -0.57 19.11
N ASP A 255 -11.25 -0.47 18.89
CA ASP A 255 -10.33 0.02 19.92
C ASP A 255 -10.36 1.55 20.05
N ILE A 256 -10.55 2.29 18.95
CA ILE A 256 -10.67 3.75 18.98
C ILE A 256 -11.96 4.21 19.67
N LEU A 257 -13.08 3.47 19.51
CA LEU A 257 -14.32 3.77 20.21
C LEU A 257 -14.24 3.46 21.72
N ASN A 258 -13.43 2.48 22.14
CA ASN A 258 -13.21 2.18 23.56
C ASN A 258 -12.20 3.12 24.23
N PHE A 259 -11.26 3.71 23.47
CA PHE A 259 -10.29 4.66 24.03
C PHE A 259 -10.97 5.98 24.48
N ASN A 260 -12.02 6.41 23.79
CA ASN A 260 -12.83 7.58 24.18
C ASN A 260 -13.85 7.30 25.30
N ALA A 261 -13.94 6.07 25.80
CA ALA A 261 -14.83 5.72 26.91
C ALA A 261 -14.15 5.81 28.29
N PHE A 262 -12.84 6.12 28.34
CA PHE A 262 -12.02 6.16 29.57
C PHE A 262 -11.25 7.48 29.79
N GLN A 263 -11.60 8.56 29.08
CA GLN A 263 -11.17 9.94 29.38
C GLN A 263 -12.40 10.81 29.63
#